data_AF-A0A535ADN5-F1
#
_entry.id   AF-A0A535ADN5-F1
#
_cell.length_a   1.000
_cell.length_b   1.000
_cell.length_c   1.000
_cell.angle_alpha   90.00
_cell.angle_beta   90.00
_cell.angle_gamma   90.00
#
_symmetry.space_group_name_H-M   'P 1'
#
loop_
_entity.id
_entity.type
_entity.pdbx_description
1 polymer ?
#
loop_
_entity_poly.entity_id
_entity_poly.type
_entity_poly.pdbx_seq_one_letter_code
_entity_poly.pdbx_strand_id
1 'polypeptide(L)'
;MRDATLRVYSGRNRPDLTPIYRLFEGLTDVKVEVEMIYHLDVEKRLLDEREDPRADVVVTNSQVAVEAVRGTGIFDPYRAEVARGYDEWLRAPDYAWLSFTAWPRSAMINRRVLPDAGRWPKSIEDLASPRLRGKISIATTNEETTVSHWSAIRAARGDDF
;
A
#
# COMPACT_ATOMS: atom_id res chain seq x y z
N MET A 1 1.57 36.14 5.12
CA MET A 1 1.56 34.89 4.31
C MET A 1 0.53 34.00 4.95
N ARG A 2 -0.39 33.39 4.19
CA ARG A 2 -1.43 32.54 4.80
C ARG A 2 -0.74 31.38 5.51
N ASP A 3 -1.14 31.09 6.76
CA ASP A 3 -0.88 29.79 7.39
C ASP A 3 -1.42 28.72 6.44
N ALA A 4 -0.53 28.10 5.66
CA ALA A 4 -0.90 27.05 4.74
C ALA A 4 -1.04 25.76 5.53
N THR A 5 -2.16 25.06 5.33
CA THR A 5 -2.41 23.75 5.94
C THR A 5 -2.45 22.70 4.84
N LEU A 6 -1.64 21.66 4.99
CA LEU A 6 -1.69 20.43 4.22
C LEU A 6 -2.64 19.45 4.91
N ARG A 7 -3.72 19.08 4.24
CA ARG A 7 -4.74 18.16 4.75
C ARG A 7 -4.46 16.76 4.21
N VAL A 8 -4.24 15.81 5.10
CA VAL A 8 -3.80 14.46 4.75
C VAL A 8 -4.85 13.45 5.19
N TYR A 9 -5.31 12.63 4.24
CA TYR A 9 -6.01 11.39 4.54
C TYR A 9 -5.01 10.27 4.75
N SER A 10 -5.01 9.68 5.95
CA SER A 10 -4.11 8.58 6.29
C SER A 10 -4.91 7.31 6.51
N GLY A 11 -4.98 6.47 5.47
CA GLY A 11 -5.36 5.05 5.57
C GLY A 11 -4.24 4.19 6.15
N ARG A 12 -3.03 4.74 6.27
CA ARG A 12 -1.86 4.07 6.82
C ARG A 12 -1.89 4.05 8.35
N ASN A 13 -1.95 2.85 8.93
CA ASN A 13 -1.95 2.66 10.38
C ASN A 13 -0.58 2.31 10.97
N ARG A 14 0.37 1.77 10.17
CA ARG A 14 1.75 1.48 10.61
C ARG A 14 2.80 1.63 9.48
N PRO A 15 4.04 2.03 9.80
CA PRO A 15 4.44 2.66 11.06
C PRO A 15 3.75 4.03 11.22
N ASP A 16 3.74 4.57 12.44
CA ASP A 16 3.24 5.92 12.70
C ASP A 16 4.08 6.95 11.92
N LEU A 17 3.40 7.77 11.12
CA LEU A 17 4.01 8.81 10.29
C LEU A 17 4.05 10.18 10.96
N THR A 18 3.52 10.33 12.18
CA THR A 18 3.55 11.58 12.95
C THR A 18 4.94 12.23 13.00
N PRO A 19 6.05 11.49 13.20
CA PRO A 19 7.38 12.10 13.18
C PRO A 19 7.74 12.73 11.82
N ILE A 20 7.27 12.16 10.72
CA ILE A 20 7.51 12.67 9.37
C ILE A 20 6.72 13.95 9.13
N TYR A 21 5.46 14.01 9.57
CA TYR A 21 4.65 15.22 9.45
C TYR A 21 5.24 16.38 10.25
N ARG A 22 5.68 16.15 11.49
CA ARG A 22 6.35 17.18 12.31
C ARG A 22 7.65 17.69 11.69
N LEU A 23 8.42 16.80 11.06
CA LEU A 23 9.62 17.18 10.33
C LEU A 23 9.27 18.08 9.14
N PHE A 24 8.24 17.72 8.37
CA PHE A 24 7.75 18.54 7.27
C PHE A 24 7.29 19.93 7.72
N GLU A 25 6.52 20.02 8.81
CA GLU A 25 6.08 21.30 9.38
C GLU A 25 7.27 22.20 9.74
N GLY A 26 8.30 21.63 10.38
CA GLY A 26 9.50 22.38 10.78
C GLY A 26 10.40 22.80 9.61
N LEU A 27 10.25 22.21 8.43
CA LEU A 27 11.04 22.52 7.24
C LEU A 27 10.35 23.49 6.28
N THR A 28 9.03 23.66 6.38
CA THR A 28 8.23 24.34 5.35
C THR A 28 7.31 25.44 5.87
N ASP A 29 7.17 25.58 7.19
CA ASP A 29 6.19 26.45 7.85
C ASP A 29 4.72 26.13 7.48
N VAL A 30 4.46 24.98 6.83
CA VAL A 30 3.13 24.47 6.50
C VAL A 30 2.64 23.56 7.62
N LYS A 31 1.41 23.77 8.11
CA LYS A 31 0.79 22.88 9.10
C LYS A 31 0.27 21.61 8.46
N VAL A 32 0.31 20.49 9.18
CA VAL A 32 -0.24 19.22 8.69
C VAL A 32 -1.43 18.80 9.55
N GLU A 33 -2.60 18.73 8.92
CA GLU A 33 -3.82 18.16 9.51
C GLU A 33 -4.02 16.75 8.96
N VAL A 34 -3.99 15.74 9.83
CA VAL A 34 -4.16 14.34 9.44
C VAL A 34 -5.52 13.83 9.89
N GLU A 35 -6.35 13.41 8.95
CA GLU A 35 -7.55 12.62 9.22
C GLU A 35 -7.23 11.14 8.99
N MET A 36 -7.33 10.35 10.06
CA MET A 36 -7.19 8.90 9.98
C MET A 36 -8.47 8.32 9.38
N ILE A 37 -8.33 7.57 8.29
CA ILE A 37 -9.43 6.82 7.69
C ILE A 37 -9.12 5.33 7.80
N TYR A 38 -10.16 4.50 7.94
CA TYR A 38 -9.95 3.06 7.93
C TYR A 38 -9.42 2.64 6.55
N HIS A 39 -8.35 1.84 6.53
CA HIS A 39 -7.66 1.51 5.28
C HIS A 39 -8.57 0.93 4.18
N LEU A 40 -9.56 0.11 4.55
CA LEU A 40 -10.52 -0.45 3.57
C LEU A 40 -11.55 0.58 3.07
N ASP A 41 -11.67 1.74 3.72
CA ASP A 41 -12.60 2.81 3.34
C ASP A 41 -11.95 3.88 2.45
N VAL A 42 -10.64 3.76 2.17
CA VAL A 42 -9.88 4.77 1.39
C VAL A 42 -10.51 4.99 0.02
N GLU A 43 -10.78 3.92 -0.73
CA GLU A 43 -11.41 4.00 -2.06
C GLU A 43 -12.76 4.72 -1.97
N LYS A 44 -13.63 4.27 -1.07
CA LYS A 44 -14.97 4.83 -0.92
C LYS A 44 -14.91 6.32 -0.55
N ARG A 45 -14.04 6.69 0.39
CA ARG A 45 -13.86 8.08 0.83
C ARG A 45 -13.45 8.97 -0.34
N LEU A 46 -12.47 8.53 -1.13
CA LEU A 46 -12.00 9.29 -2.29
C LEU A 46 -13.12 9.46 -3.33
N LEU A 47 -13.85 8.39 -3.66
CA LEU A 47 -14.93 8.46 -4.65
C LEU A 47 -16.10 9.35 -4.22
N ASP A 48 -16.49 9.29 -2.95
CA ASP A 48 -17.61 10.08 -2.41
C ASP A 48 -17.31 11.59 -2.43
N GLU A 49 -16.05 11.97 -2.25
CA GLU A 49 -15.62 13.38 -2.16
C GLU A 49 -14.97 13.91 -3.45
N ARG A 50 -15.01 13.15 -4.54
CA ARG A 50 -14.30 13.49 -5.79
C ARG A 50 -14.66 14.86 -6.38
N GLU A 51 -15.89 15.32 -6.18
CA GLU A 51 -16.39 16.61 -6.70
C GLU A 51 -16.06 17.79 -5.76
N ASP A 52 -15.77 17.52 -4.48
CA ASP A 52 -15.33 18.50 -3.48
C ASP A 52 -14.26 17.88 -2.55
N PRO A 53 -13.03 17.66 -3.04
CA PRO A 53 -11.99 16.99 -2.26
C PRO A 53 -11.68 17.74 -0.97
N ARG A 54 -11.66 17.01 0.15
CA ARG A 54 -11.44 17.59 1.49
C ARG A 54 -9.98 17.49 1.95
N ALA A 55 -9.17 16.69 1.27
CA ALA A 55 -7.75 16.47 1.54
C ALA A 55 -6.90 16.75 0.30
N ASP A 56 -5.65 17.14 0.52
CA ASP A 56 -4.66 17.41 -0.52
C ASP A 56 -3.87 16.15 -0.90
N VAL A 57 -3.65 15.26 0.08
CA VAL A 57 -2.86 14.04 -0.09
C VAL A 57 -3.53 12.86 0.62
N VAL A 58 -3.49 11.70 -0.03
CA VAL A 58 -3.81 10.41 0.61
C VAL A 58 -2.56 9.58 0.82
N VAL A 59 -2.40 9.02 2.02
CA VAL A 59 -1.34 8.08 2.38
C VAL A 59 -1.98 6.78 2.84
N THR A 60 -1.74 5.69 2.10
CA THR A 60 -2.31 4.36 2.40
C THR A 60 -1.22 3.30 2.58
N ASN A 61 -1.61 2.14 3.11
CA ASN A 61 -0.74 0.99 3.35
C ASN A 61 -0.41 0.21 2.06
N SER A 62 -1.27 0.26 1.06
CA SER A 62 -1.13 -0.50 -0.17
C SER A 62 -1.57 0.31 -1.38
N GLN A 63 -0.93 0.06 -2.53
CA GLN A 63 -1.33 0.64 -3.81
C GLN A 63 -2.73 0.19 -4.29
N VAL A 64 -3.37 -0.81 -3.65
CA VAL A 64 -4.67 -1.37 -4.09
C VAL A 64 -5.75 -0.30 -4.18
N ALA A 65 -6.01 0.44 -3.09
CA ALA A 65 -7.07 1.44 -3.07
C ALA A 65 -6.84 2.58 -4.08
N VAL A 66 -5.59 3.07 -4.19
CA VAL A 66 -5.25 4.17 -5.11
C VAL A 66 -5.21 3.72 -6.57
N GLU A 67 -4.82 2.47 -6.85
CA GLU A 67 -4.87 1.91 -8.20
C GLU A 67 -6.33 1.65 -8.63
N ALA A 68 -7.18 1.16 -7.72
CA ALA A 68 -8.59 0.89 -8.01
C ALA A 68 -9.35 2.13 -8.49
N VAL A 69 -9.03 3.31 -7.93
CA VAL A 69 -9.67 4.59 -8.30
C VAL A 69 -8.88 5.39 -9.33
N ARG A 70 -7.69 4.94 -9.76
CA ARG A 70 -6.82 5.70 -10.67
C ARG A 70 -7.52 6.12 -11.96
N GLY A 71 -8.33 5.24 -12.54
CA GLY A 71 -9.07 5.49 -13.78
C GLY A 71 -10.18 6.52 -13.69
N THR A 72 -10.48 7.04 -12.49
CA THR A 72 -11.54 8.05 -12.28
C THR A 72 -11.09 9.48 -12.51
N GLY A 73 -9.77 9.73 -12.65
CA GLY A 73 -9.22 11.08 -12.80
C GLY A 73 -9.14 11.87 -11.49
N ILE A 74 -9.31 11.21 -10.34
CA ILE A 74 -9.30 11.85 -9.02
C ILE A 74 -7.93 12.37 -8.57
N PHE A 75 -6.84 11.84 -9.15
CA PHE A 75 -5.48 12.22 -8.78
C PHE A 75 -4.86 13.11 -9.84
N ASP A 76 -4.24 14.20 -9.40
CA ASP A 76 -3.35 15.01 -10.22
C ASP A 76 -2.00 14.30 -10.37
N PRO A 77 -1.53 14.04 -11.62
CA PRO A 77 -0.22 13.45 -11.85
C PRO A 77 0.93 14.28 -11.26
N TYR A 78 1.78 13.66 -10.43
CA TYR A 78 2.93 14.33 -9.83
C TYR A 78 4.25 13.59 -10.05
N ARG A 79 5.14 14.20 -10.81
CA ARG A 79 6.49 13.70 -11.10
C ARG A 79 7.48 14.19 -10.04
N ALA A 80 7.46 13.58 -8.87
CA ALA A 80 8.34 13.96 -7.77
C ALA A 80 9.83 13.82 -8.14
N GLU A 81 10.61 14.89 -7.96
CA GLU A 81 12.06 14.90 -8.23
C GLU A 81 12.79 13.79 -7.49
N VAL A 82 12.47 13.62 -6.20
CA VAL A 82 13.06 12.61 -5.31
C VAL A 82 12.86 11.18 -5.82
N ALA A 83 11.83 10.94 -6.64
CA ALA A 83 11.46 9.63 -7.14
C ALA A 83 11.95 9.34 -8.57
N ARG A 84 12.72 10.24 -9.20
CA ARG A 84 13.24 10.01 -10.57
C ARG A 84 14.08 8.73 -10.69
N GLY A 85 14.78 8.35 -9.62
CA GLY A 85 15.59 7.13 -9.58
C GLY A 85 14.89 5.92 -8.98
N TYR A 86 13.59 6.01 -8.65
CA TYR A 86 12.85 4.87 -8.09
C TYR A 86 12.52 3.88 -9.21
N ASP A 87 12.50 2.59 -8.86
CA ASP A 87 12.04 1.56 -9.78
C ASP A 87 10.62 1.85 -10.28
N GLU A 88 10.34 1.51 -11.54
CA GLU A 88 9.06 1.83 -12.19
C GLU A 88 7.84 1.24 -11.46
N TRP A 89 8.00 0.08 -10.80
CA TRP A 89 6.94 -0.60 -10.05
C TRP A 89 6.51 0.13 -8.77
N LEU A 90 7.27 1.14 -8.31
CA LEU A 90 6.94 1.95 -7.13
C LEU A 90 5.97 3.10 -7.44
N ARG A 91 5.50 3.26 -8.67
CA ARG A 91 4.60 4.35 -9.04
C ARG A 91 3.59 3.93 -10.10
N ALA A 92 2.52 4.70 -10.23
CA ALA A 92 1.62 4.57 -11.37
C ALA A 92 2.33 4.95 -12.68
N PRO A 93 2.00 4.30 -13.81
CA PRO A 93 2.54 4.68 -15.13
C PRO A 93 2.24 6.14 -15.51
N ASP A 94 1.09 6.65 -15.09
CA ASP A 94 0.61 8.02 -15.32
C ASP A 94 0.99 9.00 -14.19
N TYR A 95 1.76 8.56 -13.20
CA TYR A 95 2.16 9.36 -12.03
C TYR A 95 1.03 9.80 -11.10
N ALA A 96 -0.14 9.13 -11.15
CA ALA A 96 -1.26 9.39 -10.24
C ALA A 96 -0.95 9.04 -8.77
N TRP A 97 -0.06 8.07 -8.53
CA TRP A 97 0.41 7.72 -7.19
C TRP A 97 1.89 7.32 -7.21
N LEU A 98 2.54 7.43 -6.05
CA LEU A 98 3.94 7.06 -5.80
C LEU A 98 4.07 6.40 -4.43
N SER A 99 4.86 5.33 -4.35
CA SER A 99 5.26 4.66 -3.12
C SER A 99 6.62 5.16 -2.63
N PHE A 100 6.72 5.46 -1.35
CA PHE A 100 7.97 5.85 -0.67
C PHE A 100 8.47 4.78 0.31
N THR A 101 7.71 3.70 0.50
CA THR A 101 8.13 2.51 1.24
C THR A 101 7.62 1.25 0.53
N ALA A 102 8.39 0.17 0.56
CA ALA A 102 7.96 -1.14 0.09
C ALA A 102 8.26 -2.22 1.14
N TRP A 103 7.34 -3.17 1.29
CA TRP A 103 7.40 -4.21 2.31
C TRP A 103 7.34 -5.58 1.63
N PRO A 104 8.41 -6.39 1.71
CA PRO A 104 8.38 -7.72 1.11
C PRO A 104 7.42 -8.63 1.87
N ARG A 105 6.59 -9.37 1.15
CA ARG A 105 5.76 -10.43 1.73
C ARG A 105 6.61 -11.69 1.90
N SER A 106 6.60 -12.27 3.10
CA SER A 106 7.39 -13.46 3.44
C SER A 106 6.59 -14.46 4.25
N ALA A 107 6.94 -15.73 4.14
CA ALA A 107 6.35 -16.80 4.93
C ALA A 107 6.95 -16.81 6.34
N MET A 108 6.12 -16.58 7.36
CA MET A 108 6.51 -16.80 8.74
C MET A 108 6.44 -18.28 9.08
N ILE A 109 7.58 -18.90 9.45
CA ILE A 109 7.65 -20.33 9.72
C ILE A 109 7.56 -20.63 11.21
N ASN A 110 6.54 -21.39 11.61
CA ASN A 110 6.49 -22.00 12.94
C ASN A 110 7.39 -23.24 12.98
N ARG A 111 8.59 -23.10 13.57
CA ARG A 111 9.59 -24.18 13.67
C ARG A 111 9.14 -25.39 14.49
N ARG A 112 8.09 -25.27 15.34
CA ARG A 112 7.51 -26.41 16.06
C ARG A 112 6.64 -27.29 15.13
N VAL A 113 6.04 -26.69 14.11
CA VAL A 113 5.21 -27.39 13.11
C VAL A 113 6.05 -27.86 11.92
N LEU A 114 7.06 -27.08 11.53
CA LEU A 114 7.98 -27.37 10.42
C LEU A 114 9.45 -27.27 10.91
N PRO A 115 9.95 -28.30 11.62
CA PRO A 115 11.29 -28.25 12.23
C PRO A 115 12.44 -28.37 11.22
N ASP A 116 12.22 -29.07 10.11
CA ASP A 116 13.23 -29.26 9.06
C ASP A 116 13.30 -28.04 8.14
N ALA A 117 14.36 -27.24 8.28
CA ALA A 117 14.61 -26.05 7.47
C ALA A 117 14.81 -26.35 5.98
N GLY A 118 15.33 -27.54 5.64
CA GLY A 118 15.46 -27.99 4.25
C GLY A 118 14.10 -28.17 3.57
N ARG A 119 13.03 -28.30 4.37
CA ARG A 119 11.65 -28.44 3.93
C ARG A 119 10.86 -27.14 4.02
N TRP A 120 11.44 -25.98 4.30
CA TRP A 120 10.64 -24.75 4.26
C TRP A 120 10.22 -24.40 2.82
N PRO A 121 9.03 -23.84 2.59
CA PRO A 121 8.64 -23.36 1.27
C PRO A 121 9.60 -22.24 0.84
N LYS A 122 10.07 -22.31 -0.41
CA LYS A 122 10.98 -21.33 -1.00
C LYS A 122 10.30 -20.50 -2.09
N SER A 123 9.11 -20.92 -2.50
CA SER A 123 8.29 -20.31 -3.55
C SER A 123 6.82 -20.31 -3.14
N ILE A 124 5.99 -19.59 -3.89
CA ILE A 124 4.53 -19.58 -3.67
C ILE A 124 3.94 -20.94 -4.06
N GLU A 125 4.49 -21.57 -5.09
CA GLU A 125 4.12 -22.87 -5.61
C GLU A 125 4.36 -23.97 -4.57
N ASP A 126 5.41 -23.86 -3.77
CA ASP A 126 5.67 -24.79 -2.66
C ASP A 126 4.52 -24.83 -1.64
N LEU A 127 3.75 -23.73 -1.52
CA LEU A 127 2.59 -23.66 -0.63
C LEU A 127 1.45 -24.58 -1.07
N ALA A 128 1.37 -24.96 -2.35
CA ALA A 128 0.39 -25.93 -2.86
C ALA A 128 0.76 -27.38 -2.51
N SER A 129 1.95 -27.63 -1.95
CA SER A 129 2.42 -28.98 -1.66
C SER A 129 1.49 -29.72 -0.67
N PRO A 130 1.09 -30.98 -0.94
CA PRO A 130 0.26 -31.77 -0.04
C PRO A 130 0.79 -31.87 1.40
N ARG A 131 2.12 -31.77 1.60
CA ARG A 131 2.78 -31.80 2.91
C ARG A 131 2.41 -30.63 3.83
N LEU A 132 1.95 -29.52 3.24
CA LEU A 132 1.53 -28.29 3.93
C LEU A 132 0.01 -28.21 4.12
N ARG A 133 -0.75 -29.23 3.69
CA ARG A 133 -2.20 -29.31 3.93
C ARG A 133 -2.51 -29.13 5.42
N GLY A 134 -3.38 -28.18 5.74
CA GLY A 134 -3.76 -27.84 7.11
C GLY A 134 -2.69 -27.10 7.93
N LYS A 135 -1.59 -26.65 7.31
CA LYS A 135 -0.46 -25.97 7.99
C LYS A 135 -0.20 -24.55 7.49
N ILE A 136 -1.05 -24.03 6.61
CA ILE A 136 -0.93 -22.69 6.04
C ILE A 136 -2.04 -21.82 6.62
N SER A 137 -1.66 -20.61 7.02
CA SER A 137 -2.59 -19.54 7.38
C SER A 137 -2.18 -18.28 6.63
N ILE A 138 -3.18 -17.56 6.13
CA ILE A 138 -3.03 -16.29 5.43
C ILE A 138 -4.20 -15.40 5.84
N ALA A 139 -3.98 -14.08 5.82
CA ALA A 139 -5.06 -13.13 5.97
C ALA A 139 -6.16 -13.37 4.91
N THR A 140 -7.40 -13.12 5.31
CA THR A 140 -8.60 -13.29 4.47
C THR A 140 -8.55 -12.43 3.19
N THR A 141 -9.34 -12.78 2.19
CA THR A 141 -9.32 -12.15 0.85
C THR A 141 -9.90 -10.74 0.81
N ASN A 142 -10.55 -10.29 1.88
CA ASN A 142 -10.96 -8.88 2.06
C ASN A 142 -9.82 -7.97 2.52
N GLU A 143 -8.67 -8.53 2.93
CA GLU A 143 -7.51 -7.73 3.33
C GLU A 143 -6.71 -7.27 2.10
N GLU A 144 -6.45 -5.97 1.97
CA GLU A 144 -5.74 -5.39 0.82
C GLU A 144 -4.37 -6.04 0.58
N THR A 145 -3.69 -6.47 1.65
CA THR A 145 -2.40 -7.15 1.50
C THR A 145 -2.55 -8.50 0.79
N THR A 146 -3.64 -9.23 1.03
CA THR A 146 -3.94 -10.49 0.34
C THR A 146 -4.40 -10.22 -1.09
N VAL A 147 -5.23 -9.19 -1.32
CA VAL A 147 -5.63 -8.75 -2.66
C VAL A 147 -4.43 -8.35 -3.51
N SER A 148 -3.53 -7.52 -2.98
CA SER A 148 -2.31 -7.09 -3.69
C SER A 148 -1.38 -8.26 -4.00
N HIS A 149 -1.24 -9.22 -3.09
CA HIS A 149 -0.44 -10.40 -3.30
C HIS A 149 -0.95 -11.24 -4.48
N TRP A 150 -2.24 -11.56 -4.52
CA TRP A 150 -2.83 -12.30 -5.63
C TRP A 150 -2.86 -11.52 -6.94
N SER A 151 -3.10 -10.21 -6.87
CA SER A 151 -3.05 -9.32 -8.04
C SER A 151 -1.65 -9.27 -8.64
N ALA A 152 -0.60 -9.24 -7.82
CA ALA A 152 0.78 -9.28 -8.28
C ALA A 152 1.15 -10.62 -8.94
N ILE A 153 0.70 -11.75 -8.36
CA ILE A 153 0.88 -13.08 -8.97
C ILE A 153 0.21 -13.11 -10.34
N ARG A 154 -1.06 -12.70 -10.41
CA ARG A 154 -1.83 -12.66 -11.66
C ARG A 154 -1.18 -11.75 -12.71
N ALA A 155 -0.72 -10.56 -12.33
CA ALA A 155 -0.02 -9.65 -13.24
C ALA A 155 1.32 -10.25 -13.76
N ALA A 156 2.02 -11.02 -12.91
CA ALA A 156 3.33 -11.60 -13.25
C ALA A 156 3.28 -12.99 -13.90
N ARG A 157 2.15 -13.69 -13.83
CA ARG A 157 2.00 -15.09 -14.26
C ARG A 157 0.80 -15.35 -15.18
N GLY A 158 -0.13 -14.41 -15.28
CA GLY A 158 -1.38 -14.57 -16.02
C GLY A 158 -2.51 -15.17 -15.18
N ASP A 159 -3.71 -15.19 -15.76
CA ASP A 159 -4.94 -15.64 -15.09
C ASP A 159 -5.05 -17.17 -15.00
N ASP A 160 -4.29 -17.90 -15.84
CA ASP A 160 -4.28 -19.37 -15.90
C ASP A 160 -3.36 -20.01 -14.85
N PHE A 161 -2.60 -19.20 -14.11
CA PHE A 161 -1.75 -19.66 -13.00
C PHE A 161 -2.57 -20.01 -11.76
#